data_AF-A0A946QBJ3-F1
#
_entry.id   AF-A0A946QBJ3-F1
#
_cell.length_a   1.000
_cell.length_b   1.000
_cell.length_c   1.000
_cell.angle_alpha   90.00
_cell.angle_beta   90.00
_cell.angle_gamma   90.00
#
_symmetry.space_group_name_H-M   'P 1'
#
loop_
_entity.id
_entity.type
_entity.pdbx_description
1 polymer ?
#
loop_
_entity_poly.entity_id
_entity_poly.type
_entity_poly.pdbx_seq_one_letter_code
_entity_poly.pdbx_strand_id
1 'polypeptide(L)' 'MKISNIKIVKDNITTITCSGDAVSGRHPQIFLKVNDEDGAVECYYCGKRFIQESMVKKK' A
#
# COMPACT_ATOMS: atom_id res chain seq x y z
N MET A 1 -9.90 2.53 -17.30
CA MET A 1 -9.67 1.11 -16.96
C MET A 1 -9.15 1.05 -15.53
N LYS A 2 -9.90 0.40 -14.62
CA LYS A 2 -9.60 0.33 -13.18
C LYS A 2 -8.48 -0.67 -12.94
N ILE A 3 -7.23 -0.22 -12.94
CA ILE A 3 -6.14 -1.03 -12.40
C ILE A 3 -6.15 -0.77 -10.90
N SER A 4 -6.88 -1.61 -10.16
CA SER A 4 -6.85 -1.60 -8.70
C SER A 4 -5.45 -2.03 -8.26
N ASN A 5 -4.55 -1.06 -8.12
CA ASN A 5 -3.16 -1.24 -7.73
C ASN A 5 -3.07 -1.47 -6.20
N ILE A 6 -3.81 -2.47 -5.72
CA ILE A 6 -3.98 -2.77 -4.29
C ILE A 6 -3.07 -3.93 -3.93
N LYS A 7 -2.23 -3.75 -2.92
CA LYS A 7 -1.35 -4.78 -2.36
C LYS A 7 -1.73 -5.05 -0.92
N ILE A 8 -2.02 -6.30 -0.62
CA ILE A 8 -2.38 -6.72 0.74
C ILE A 8 -1.09 -6.93 1.53
N VAL A 9 -1.03 -6.42 2.76
CA VAL A 9 0.13 -6.46 3.65
C VAL A 9 -0.24 -7.08 4.99
N LYS A 10 0.72 -7.70 5.68
CA LYS A 10 0.47 -8.26 7.01
C LYS A 10 0.15 -7.17 8.01
N ASP A 11 -0.77 -7.44 8.94
CA ASP A 11 -1.16 -6.53 10.01
C ASP A 11 -0.04 -6.05 10.91
N ASN A 12 0.99 -6.87 11.09
CA ASN A 12 2.12 -6.50 11.94
C ASN A 12 3.02 -5.42 11.31
N ILE A 13 2.70 -4.95 10.10
CA ILE A 13 3.48 -3.97 9.35
C ILE A 13 2.82 -2.60 9.42
N THR A 14 3.41 -1.72 10.23
CA THR A 14 3.02 -0.30 10.35
C THR A 14 3.78 0.60 9.37
N THR A 15 4.85 0.09 8.76
CA THR A 15 5.68 0.83 7.82
C THR A 15 5.89 0.04 6.53
N ILE A 16 5.41 0.57 5.42
CA ILE A 16 5.50 -0.03 4.09
C ILE A 16 6.58 0.65 3.28
N THR A 17 7.44 -0.15 2.67
CA THR A 17 8.39 0.34 1.68
C THR A 17 7.79 0.27 0.28
N CYS A 18 7.88 1.38 -0.44
CA CYS A 18 7.49 1.44 -1.85
C CYS A 18 8.62 2.10 -2.66
N SER A 19 9.09 1.42 -3.69
CA SER A 19 10.15 1.90 -4.60
C SER A 19 9.66 2.05 -6.05
N GLY A 20 8.34 2.03 -6.22
CA GLY A 20 7.71 1.99 -7.54
C GLY A 20 7.98 0.68 -8.27
N ASP A 21 7.42 0.58 -9.48
CA ASP A 21 7.52 -0.59 -10.33
C ASP A 21 7.45 -0.18 -11.80
N ALA A 22 7.81 -1.10 -12.70
CA ALA A 22 7.83 -0.84 -14.12
C ALA A 22 6.46 -0.44 -14.69
N VAL A 23 5.37 -0.81 -14.01
CA VAL A 23 3.99 -0.55 -14.43
C VAL A 23 3.49 0.80 -13.89
N SER A 24 3.72 1.06 -12.60
CA SER A 24 3.16 2.24 -11.92
C SER A 24 4.11 3.46 -11.90
N GLY A 25 5.32 3.31 -12.43
CA GLY A 25 6.38 4.31 -12.42
C GLY A 25 7.45 4.01 -11.35
N ARG A 26 8.72 4.08 -11.75
CA ARG A 26 9.87 3.92 -10.82
C ARG A 26 10.05 5.22 -10.04
N HIS A 27 10.19 5.11 -8.72
CA HIS A 27 10.45 6.25 -7.85
C HIS A 27 11.46 5.89 -6.75
N PRO A 28 12.06 6.86 -6.06
CA PRO A 28 12.93 6.59 -4.92
C PRO A 28 12.21 5.76 -3.86
N GLN A 29 12.94 4.89 -3.16
CA GLN A 29 12.36 4.11 -2.07
C GLN A 29 11.85 5.05 -0.97
N ILE A 30 10.54 4.97 -0.69
CA ILE A 30 9.90 5.72 0.38
C ILE A 30 9.29 4.78 1.41
N PHE A 31 9.07 5.32 2.61
CA PHE A 31 8.46 4.64 3.74
C PHE A 31 7.11 5.29 4.02
N LEU A 32 6.04 4.53 3.80
CA LEU A 32 4.66 4.93 4.05
C LEU A 32 4.23 4.33 5.38
N LYS A 33 3.69 5.17 6.26
CA LYS A 33 3.16 4.71 7.54
C LYS A 33 1.70 4.30 7.35
N VAL A 34 1.38 3.07 7.71
CA VAL A 34 -0.01 2.57 7.72
C VAL A 34 -0.60 2.96 9.07
N ASN A 35 -1.71 3.70 9.05
CA ASN A 35 -2.46 3.98 10.28
C ASN A 35 -3.23 2.73 10.69
N ASP A 36 -3.13 2.35 11.96
CA ASP A 36 -3.88 1.23 12.55
C ASP A 36 -5.41 1.41 12.44
N GLU A 37 -5.90 2.66 12.39
CA GLU A 37 -7.33 2.96 12.31
C GLU A 37 -7.94 2.63 10.94
N ASP A 38 -7.29 3.07 9.86
CA ASP A 38 -7.77 2.87 8.48
C ASP A 38 -7.10 1.68 7.80
N GLY A 39 -6.12 1.03 8.43
CA GLY A 39 -5.43 -0.18 7.96
C GLY A 39 -4.88 -0.10 6.53
N ALA A 40 -4.84 1.09 5.94
CA ALA A 40 -4.59 1.31 4.53
C ALA A 40 -3.74 2.56 4.31
N VAL A 41 -2.90 2.53 3.29
CA VAL A 41 -2.09 3.67 2.88
C VAL A 41 -1.92 3.67 1.36
N GLU A 42 -1.91 4.84 0.74
CA GLU A 42 -1.69 5.00 -0.70
C GLU A 42 -0.34 5.67 -0.95
N CYS A 43 0.44 5.11 -1.88
CA CYS A 43 1.67 5.73 -2.33
C CYS A 43 1.36 6.92 -3.25
N TYR A 44 1.74 8.13 -2.82
CA TYR A 44 1.54 9.37 -3.58
C TYR A 44 2.32 9.44 -4.91
N TYR A 45 3.33 8.59 -5.12
CA TYR A 45 4.12 8.57 -6.35
C TYR A 45 3.52 7.67 -7.41
N CYS A 46 3.20 6.41 -7.04
CA CYS A 46 2.78 5.39 -8.00
C CYS A 46 1.28 5.04 -7.88
N GLY A 47 0.54 5.65 -6.95
CA GLY A 47 -0.88 5.39 -6.72
C GLY A 47 -1.18 3.98 -6.20
N LYS A 48 -0.16 3.26 -5.72
CA LYS A 48 -0.32 1.90 -5.17
C LYS A 48 -0.91 1.98 -3.76
N ARG A 49 -2.07 1.34 -3.55
CA ARG A 49 -2.68 1.19 -2.23
C ARG A 49 -2.17 -0.05 -1.55
N PHE A 50 -1.85 0.06 -0.28
CA PHE A 50 -1.48 -1.03 0.59
C PHE A 50 -2.55 -1.15 1.66
N ILE A 51 -3.08 -2.34 1.88
CA ILE A 51 -4.16 -2.58 2.84
C ILE A 51 -3.78 -3.77 3.71
N GLN A 52 -3.94 -3.64 5.02
CA GLN A 52 -3.69 -4.70 5.99
C GLN A 52 -4.70 -5.85 5.84
N GLU A 53 -4.22 -7.08 6.02
CA GLU A 53 -5.03 -8.30 5.88
C GLU A 53 -6.29 -8.30 6.78
N SER A 54 -6.21 -7.81 8.02
CA SER A 54 -7.35 -7.74 8.95
C SER A 54 -8.45 -6.83 8.47
N MET A 55 -8.11 -5.78 7.70
CA MET A 55 -9.10 -4.90 7.09
C MET A 55 -9.83 -5.58 5.93
N VAL A 56 -9.13 -6.41 5.16
CA VAL A 56 -9.72 -7.12 4.03
C VAL A 56 -10.58 -8.32 4.49
N LYS A 57 -10.21 -8.98 5.59
CA LYS A 57 -10.90 -10.16 6.13
C LYS A 57 -12.19 -9.87 6.91
N LYS A 58 -12.56 -8.60 7.11
CA LYS A 58 -13.77 -8.21 7.85
C LYS A 58 -15.10 -8.40 7.07
N LYS A 59 -15.13 -9.22 6.01
CA LYS A 59 -16.31 -9.43 5.17
C LYS A 59 -16.84 -10.85 5.24
#